data_AF-A0A835CFF5-F1
#
_entry.id   AF-A0A835CFF5-F1
#
_cell.length_a   1.000
_cell.length_b   1.000
_cell.length_c   1.000
_cell.angle_alpha   90.00
_cell.angle_beta   90.00
_cell.angle_gamma   90.00
#
_symmetry.space_group_name_H-M   'P 1'
#
loop_
_entity.id
_entity.type
_entity.pdbx_description
1 polymer ?
#
loop_
_entity_poly.entity_id
_entity_poly.type
_entity_poly.pdbx_seq_one_letter_code
_entity_poly.pdbx_strand_id
1 'polypeptide(L)'
;MSLWYQVQRQTKVLNILRNQGILSKYLPEIVASGRILHSGPCKKESPGGRCDHPLCGTPILVTSPVGKLLSSVIAYEGQFSAEEAIRCCRDCLAALRSASMANVQHDRDSPAINLQFSSSHALQHGKLCPSSDAESIVYVLFFISGGTMQQQDSIESALQWRERSWAKRSIQQHLGQVSALLKAFADYVDSLCGTPYPVDYDIWLKRLNRAVEGSTDRGKMIEEVAITLRLEDAAEFSGTSGP
;
A
#
# COMPACT_ATOMS: atom_id res chain seq x y z
N MET A 1 6.15 -10.84 26.43
CA MET A 1 5.11 -9.80 26.31
C MET A 1 4.66 -9.51 24.86
N SER A 2 5.22 -10.14 23.82
CA SER A 2 4.89 -9.88 22.41
C SER A 2 3.64 -10.59 21.87
N LEU A 3 3.29 -11.76 22.43
CA LEU A 3 2.18 -12.60 21.91
C LEU A 3 0.80 -11.97 22.13
N TRP A 4 0.59 -11.33 23.29
CA TRP A 4 -0.68 -10.67 23.62
C TRP A 4 -0.96 -9.48 22.69
N TYR A 5 0.07 -8.70 22.36
CA TYR A 5 -0.03 -7.59 21.41
C TYR A 5 -0.34 -8.07 19.98
N GLN A 6 0.27 -9.18 19.55
CA GLN A 6 -0.04 -9.80 18.25
C GLN A 6 -1.50 -10.26 18.17
N VAL A 7 -2.03 -10.89 19.22
CA VAL A 7 -3.43 -11.33 19.31
C VAL A 7 -4.39 -10.14 19.27
N GLN A 8 -4.09 -9.05 19.98
CA GLN A 8 -4.90 -7.84 19.93
C GLN A 8 -4.92 -7.20 18.53
N ARG A 9 -3.77 -7.13 17.86
CA ARG A 9 -3.67 -6.57 16.51
C ARG A 9 -4.43 -7.43 15.50
N GLN A 10 -4.29 -8.75 15.56
CA GLN A 10 -5.08 -9.68 14.73
C GLN A 10 -6.58 -9.52 15.00
N THR A 11 -6.99 -9.45 16.27
CA THR A 11 -8.39 -9.25 16.65
C THR A 11 -8.94 -7.93 16.10
N LYS A 12 -8.15 -6.86 16.17
CA LYS A 12 -8.52 -5.54 15.64
C LYS A 12 -8.65 -5.55 14.12
N VAL A 13 -7.71 -6.18 13.41
CA VAL A 13 -7.79 -6.36 11.95
C VAL A 13 -9.03 -7.18 11.59
N LEU A 14 -9.30 -8.29 12.29
CA LEU A 14 -10.50 -9.11 12.08
C LEU A 14 -11.80 -8.34 12.36
N ASN A 15 -11.82 -7.46 13.35
CA ASN A 15 -12.96 -6.58 13.64
C ASN A 15 -13.18 -5.55 12.52
N ILE A 16 -12.11 -4.95 11.99
CA ILE A 16 -12.19 -4.01 10.86
C ILE A 16 -12.72 -4.72 9.61
N LEU A 17 -12.18 -5.90 9.28
CA LEU A 17 -12.64 -6.71 8.15
C LEU A 17 -14.13 -7.05 8.27
N ARG A 18 -14.58 -7.43 9.47
CA ARG A 18 -15.99 -7.67 9.78
C ARG A 18 -16.85 -6.44 9.54
N ASN A 19 -16.42 -5.28 10.03
CA ASN A 19 -17.14 -4.02 9.89
C ASN A 19 -17.22 -3.54 8.42
N GLN A 20 -16.28 -3.97 7.58
CA GLN A 20 -16.22 -3.67 6.15
C GLN A 20 -16.94 -4.73 5.28
N GLY A 21 -17.75 -5.62 5.88
CA GLY A 21 -18.54 -6.62 5.15
C GLY A 21 -17.73 -7.80 4.60
N ILE A 22 -16.44 -7.92 4.94
CA ILE A 22 -15.62 -9.07 4.58
C ILE A 22 -15.99 -10.21 5.55
N LEU A 23 -16.93 -11.04 5.10
CA LEU A 23 -17.58 -12.06 5.92
C LEU A 23 -16.64 -13.22 6.24
N SER A 24 -16.06 -13.13 7.44
CA SER A 24 -15.46 -14.18 8.26
C SER A 24 -16.49 -15.27 8.69
N LYS A 25 -17.46 -15.65 7.86
CA LYS A 25 -18.58 -16.52 8.28
C LYS A 25 -18.14 -17.90 8.77
N TYR A 26 -16.99 -18.39 8.28
CA TYR A 26 -16.43 -19.67 8.71
C TYR A 26 -15.37 -19.55 9.80
N LEU A 27 -14.91 -18.35 10.16
CA LEU A 27 -13.79 -18.20 11.11
C LEU A 27 -14.15 -18.69 12.52
N PRO A 28 -15.35 -18.39 13.08
CA PRO A 28 -15.78 -18.95 14.37
C PRO A 28 -15.88 -20.48 14.32
N GLU A 29 -16.41 -21.04 13.23
CA GLU A 29 -16.53 -22.49 13.03
C GLU A 29 -15.17 -23.17 12.85
N ILE A 30 -14.24 -22.54 12.13
CA ILE A 30 -12.89 -23.05 11.89
C ILE A 30 -12.06 -23.01 13.18
N VAL A 31 -12.17 -21.95 13.98
CA VAL A 31 -11.57 -21.87 15.33
C VAL A 31 -12.17 -22.93 16.27
N ALA A 32 -13.51 -23.05 16.29
CA ALA A 32 -14.21 -24.04 17.10
C ALA A 32 -13.93 -25.49 16.68
N SER A 33 -13.68 -25.74 15.40
CA SER A 33 -13.35 -27.06 14.85
C SER A 33 -11.93 -27.53 15.17
N GLY A 34 -11.06 -26.66 15.70
CA GLY A 34 -9.67 -26.99 15.98
C GLY A 34 -8.80 -27.19 14.73
N ARG A 35 -9.28 -26.83 13.53
CA ARG A 35 -8.55 -26.99 12.25
C ARG A 35 -7.45 -25.96 12.02
N ILE A 36 -7.34 -24.92 12.87
CA ILE A 36 -6.21 -24.00 12.87
C ILE A 36 -5.13 -24.58 13.80
N LEU A 37 -4.24 -25.35 13.18
CA LEU A 37 -3.06 -25.90 13.82
C LEU A 37 -1.86 -25.05 13.41
N HIS A 38 -0.89 -24.94 14.32
CA HIS A 38 0.42 -24.38 13.97
C HIS A 38 1.14 -25.32 12.98
N SER A 39 2.17 -24.83 12.29
CA SER A 39 3.04 -25.69 11.49
C SER A 39 3.68 -26.79 12.35
N GLY A 40 3.72 -28.03 11.84
CA GLY A 40 4.22 -29.20 12.56
C GLY A 40 3.14 -30.03 13.27
N PRO A 41 3.49 -31.18 13.87
CA PRO A 41 2.53 -32.06 14.53
C PRO A 41 1.96 -31.40 15.79
N CYS A 42 0.63 -31.25 15.83
CA CYS A 42 -0.09 -30.73 16.98
C CYS A 42 -0.49 -31.87 17.91
N LYS A 43 -0.29 -31.70 19.23
CA LYS A 43 -0.59 -32.72 20.25
C LYS A 43 -1.99 -32.57 20.87
N LYS A 44 -2.90 -31.83 20.22
CA LYS A 44 -4.23 -31.55 20.76
C LYS A 44 -5.11 -32.80 20.65
N GLU A 45 -5.47 -33.41 21.77
CA GLU A 45 -6.26 -34.66 21.80
C GLU A 45 -7.76 -34.46 21.51
N SER A 46 -8.27 -33.24 21.65
CA SER A 46 -9.68 -32.91 21.38
C SER A 46 -9.85 -31.43 20.95
N PRO A 47 -10.98 -31.03 20.33
CA PRO A 47 -11.21 -29.64 19.91
C PRO A 47 -11.12 -28.60 21.05
N GLY A 48 -11.30 -29.01 22.31
CA GLY A 48 -11.08 -28.19 23.51
C GLY A 48 -9.77 -28.47 24.26
N GLY A 49 -8.95 -29.41 23.79
CA GLY A 49 -7.68 -29.79 24.41
C GLY A 49 -6.63 -28.69 24.36
N ARG A 50 -5.56 -28.82 25.17
CA ARG A 50 -4.43 -27.88 25.15
C ARG A 50 -3.27 -28.51 24.38
N CYS A 51 -2.50 -27.67 23.70
CA CYS A 51 -1.22 -28.05 23.12
C CYS A 51 -0.20 -27.00 23.54
N ASP A 52 1.00 -27.43 23.91
CA ASP A 52 2.06 -26.55 24.44
C ASP A 52 2.73 -25.69 23.35
N HIS A 53 2.34 -25.87 22.09
CA HIS A 53 2.86 -25.06 21.00
C HIS A 53 2.29 -23.64 21.09
N PRO A 54 3.13 -22.59 21.13
CA PRO A 54 2.72 -21.20 21.43
C PRO A 54 1.79 -20.57 20.38
N LEU A 55 1.65 -21.21 19.22
CA LEU A 55 0.75 -20.80 18.13
C LEU A 55 -0.48 -21.71 17.97
N CYS A 56 -0.67 -22.70 18.84
CA CYS A 56 -1.82 -23.59 18.78
C CYS A 56 -3.11 -22.81 19.10
N GLY A 57 -4.08 -22.84 18.18
CA GLY A 57 -5.34 -22.08 18.32
C GLY A 57 -5.21 -20.58 18.04
N THR A 58 -4.02 -20.08 17.67
CA THR A 58 -3.85 -18.70 17.24
C THR A 58 -4.47 -18.54 15.84
N PRO A 59 -5.50 -17.69 15.66
CA PRO A 59 -6.07 -17.45 14.34
C PRO A 59 -5.02 -16.83 13.43
N ILE A 60 -4.66 -17.53 12.35
CA ILE A 60 -3.76 -17.01 11.33
C ILE A 60 -4.61 -16.32 10.28
N LEU A 61 -4.41 -15.01 10.12
CA LEU A 61 -4.95 -14.31 8.96
C LEU A 61 -4.11 -14.70 7.75
N VAL A 62 -4.64 -15.59 6.92
CA VAL A 62 -4.04 -15.96 5.65
C VAL A 62 -4.54 -14.99 4.59
N THR A 63 -3.70 -14.05 4.18
CA THR A 63 -3.92 -13.25 2.98
C THR A 63 -2.92 -13.67 1.92
N SER A 64 -3.37 -13.91 0.69
CA SER A 64 -2.45 -13.97 -0.45
C SER A 64 -2.10 -12.54 -0.87
N PRO A 65 -0.84 -12.24 -1.24
CA PRO A 65 -0.56 -11.02 -1.98
C PRO A 65 -1.46 -11.00 -3.22
N VAL A 66 -2.14 -9.89 -3.46
CA VAL A 66 -3.01 -9.72 -4.63
C VAL A 66 -2.20 -8.98 -5.70
N GLY A 67 -2.21 -9.51 -6.93
CA GLY A 67 -1.45 -8.97 -8.05
C GLY A 67 -0.02 -9.49 -8.15
N LYS A 68 0.74 -8.93 -9.11
CA LYS A 68 2.17 -9.23 -9.31
C LYS A 68 3.00 -8.43 -8.31
N LEU A 69 4.13 -8.99 -7.86
CA LEU A 69 5.12 -8.24 -7.08
C LEU A 69 5.68 -7.09 -7.93
N LEU A 70 5.89 -5.91 -7.33
CA LEU A 70 6.51 -4.78 -8.03
C LEU A 70 7.85 -5.16 -8.64
N SER A 71 8.67 -5.95 -7.93
CA SER A 71 9.94 -6.47 -8.46
C SER A 71 9.77 -7.31 -9.73
N SER A 72 8.70 -8.12 -9.80
CA SER A 72 8.38 -8.89 -11.00
C SER A 72 7.87 -8.00 -12.12
N VAL A 73 6.98 -7.05 -11.83
CA VAL A 73 6.49 -6.09 -12.85
C VAL A 73 7.66 -5.35 -13.46
N ILE A 74 8.58 -4.83 -12.65
CA ILE A 74 9.77 -4.11 -13.12
C ILE A 74 10.69 -5.04 -13.95
N ALA A 75 10.86 -6.29 -13.55
CA ALA A 75 11.66 -7.25 -14.31
C ALA A 75 11.09 -7.56 -15.71
N TYR A 76 9.77 -7.53 -15.88
CA TYR A 76 9.11 -7.86 -17.15
C TYR A 76 8.79 -6.63 -18.02
N GLU A 77 8.36 -5.52 -17.40
CA GLU A 77 7.81 -4.35 -18.07
C GLU A 77 8.80 -3.15 -18.06
N GLY A 78 9.91 -3.26 -17.33
CA GLY A 78 10.93 -2.22 -17.24
C GLY A 78 10.67 -1.27 -16.06
N GLN A 79 10.62 0.04 -16.32
CA GLN A 79 10.36 1.04 -15.29
C GLN A 79 8.95 1.63 -15.42
N PHE A 80 8.40 2.12 -14.32
CA PHE A 80 7.10 2.79 -14.29
C PHE A 80 7.16 4.12 -15.04
N SER A 81 6.07 4.44 -15.75
CA SER A 81 5.82 5.79 -16.24
C SER A 81 5.65 6.77 -15.08
N ALA A 82 5.69 8.07 -15.37
CA ALA A 82 5.42 9.10 -14.37
C ALA A 82 4.03 8.94 -13.75
N GLU A 83 3.01 8.63 -14.55
CA GLU A 83 1.64 8.42 -14.14
C GLU A 83 1.48 7.16 -13.26
N GLU A 84 2.22 6.09 -13.57
CA GLU A 84 2.25 4.86 -12.77
C GLU A 84 2.95 5.10 -11.42
N ALA A 85 4.08 5.79 -11.41
CA ALA A 85 4.80 6.12 -10.18
C ALA A 85 3.97 7.06 -9.28
N ILE A 86 3.25 8.04 -9.85
CA ILE A 86 2.33 8.91 -9.10
C ILE A 86 1.16 8.11 -8.51
N ARG A 87 0.55 7.19 -9.27
CA ARG A 87 -0.50 6.31 -8.76
C ARG A 87 0.01 5.41 -7.64
N CYS A 88 1.20 4.82 -7.81
CA CYS A 88 1.84 4.01 -6.77
C CYS A 88 2.08 4.84 -5.49
N CYS A 89 2.63 6.06 -5.63
CA CYS A 89 2.83 6.96 -4.49
C CYS A 89 1.53 7.25 -3.74
N ARG A 90 0.47 7.59 -4.49
CA ARG A 90 -0.88 7.84 -3.94
C ARG A 90 -1.40 6.63 -3.18
N ASP A 91 -1.35 5.45 -3.79
CA ASP A 91 -1.93 4.23 -3.23
C ASP A 91 -1.20 3.79 -1.97
N CYS A 92 0.14 3.84 -1.97
CA CYS A 92 0.94 3.58 -0.77
C CYS A 92 0.63 4.58 0.34
N LEU A 93 0.54 5.87 0.02
CA LEU A 93 0.28 6.91 1.02
C LEU A 93 -1.15 6.82 1.59
N ALA A 94 -2.13 6.46 0.76
CA ALA A 94 -3.51 6.24 1.18
C ALA A 94 -3.63 5.02 2.10
N ALA A 95 -2.87 3.96 1.82
CA ALA A 95 -2.78 2.78 2.68
C ALA A 95 -2.15 3.13 4.04
N LEU A 96 -1.06 3.91 4.07
CA LEU A 96 -0.44 4.37 5.32
C LEU A 96 -1.38 5.26 6.14
N ARG A 97 -2.07 6.21 5.50
CA ARG A 97 -3.07 7.05 6.18
C ARG A 97 -4.18 6.19 6.79
N SER A 98 -4.69 5.22 6.04
CA SER A 98 -5.75 4.31 6.51
C SER A 98 -5.28 3.45 7.69
N ALA A 99 -4.06 2.93 7.64
CA ALA A 99 -3.45 2.19 8.75
C ALA A 99 -3.28 3.08 10.00
N SER A 100 -2.81 4.32 9.81
CA SER A 100 -2.67 5.31 10.88
C SER A 100 -4.01 5.64 11.54
N MET A 101 -5.05 5.97 10.75
CA MET A 101 -6.39 6.27 11.25
C MET A 101 -7.05 5.08 11.96
N ALA A 102 -6.71 3.85 11.55
CA ALA A 102 -7.17 2.64 12.22
C ALA A 102 -6.38 2.34 13.52
N ASN A 103 -5.45 3.20 13.93
CA ASN A 103 -4.45 2.94 14.97
C ASN A 103 -3.82 1.55 14.79
N VAL A 104 -3.54 1.16 13.55
CA VAL A 104 -2.67 0.03 13.21
C VAL A 104 -1.27 0.61 13.21
N GLN A 105 -0.76 0.90 14.41
CA GLN A 105 0.61 1.37 14.56
C GLN A 105 1.56 0.22 14.23
N HIS A 106 2.63 0.54 13.50
CA HIS A 106 3.75 -0.36 13.28
C HIS A 106 4.63 -0.47 14.54
N ASP A 107 4.01 -0.63 15.71
CA ASP A 107 4.68 -0.83 17.01
C ASP A 107 5.13 -2.30 17.14
N ARG A 108 5.80 -2.80 16.10
CA ARG A 108 6.56 -4.04 16.21
C ARG A 108 7.91 -3.63 16.76
N ASP A 109 8.27 -4.12 17.95
CA ASP A 109 9.64 -4.04 18.50
C ASP A 109 10.72 -4.75 17.64
N SER A 110 10.41 -5.09 16.38
CA SER A 110 11.30 -5.69 15.39
C SER A 110 10.55 -5.83 14.06
N PRO A 111 10.37 -4.78 13.23
CA PRO A 111 9.78 -4.89 11.89
C PRO A 111 10.63 -5.83 11.02
N ALA A 112 10.02 -6.46 10.01
CA ALA A 112 10.81 -7.13 8.98
C ALA A 112 11.59 -6.06 8.21
N ILE A 113 12.89 -5.98 8.43
CA ILE A 113 13.77 -5.01 7.81
C ILE A 113 14.13 -5.47 6.39
N ASN A 114 14.06 -4.53 5.45
CA ASN A 114 14.51 -4.71 4.07
C ASN A 114 15.66 -3.73 3.81
N LEU A 115 16.87 -4.24 3.59
CA LEU A 115 18.07 -3.40 3.39
C LEU A 115 17.93 -2.42 2.22
N GLN A 116 17.12 -2.77 1.21
CA GLN A 116 16.91 -1.97 0.03
C GLN A 116 15.88 -0.86 0.26
N PHE A 117 14.76 -1.15 0.93
CA PHE A 117 13.62 -0.21 0.99
C PHE A 117 13.32 0.35 2.38
N SER A 118 13.86 -0.20 3.47
CA SER A 118 13.63 0.33 4.81
C SER A 118 14.29 1.70 4.99
N SER A 119 13.66 2.57 5.78
CA SER A 119 14.23 3.86 6.19
C SER A 119 15.49 3.75 7.03
N SER A 120 16.25 4.83 7.09
CA SER A 120 17.42 4.94 7.97
C SER A 120 17.03 4.71 9.44
N HIS A 121 15.89 5.28 9.86
CA HIS A 121 15.36 5.10 11.20
C HIS A 121 15.04 3.63 11.51
N ALA A 122 14.39 2.92 10.59
CA ALA A 122 14.05 1.51 10.76
C ALA A 122 15.30 0.63 10.81
N LEU A 123 16.29 0.90 9.96
CA LEU A 123 17.56 0.16 9.92
C LEU A 123 18.36 0.31 11.22
N GLN A 124 18.40 1.52 11.80
CA GLN A 124 19.19 1.80 13.01
C GLN A 124 18.48 1.33 14.29
N HIS A 125 17.17 1.56 14.38
CA HIS A 125 16.44 1.43 15.66
C HIS A 125 15.52 0.22 15.68
N GLY A 126 15.29 -0.45 14.55
CA GLY A 126 14.30 -1.52 14.46
C GLY A 126 12.90 -1.03 14.79
N LYS A 127 12.56 0.22 14.46
CA LYS A 127 11.27 0.85 14.75
C LYS A 127 10.73 1.53 13.52
N LEU A 128 9.41 1.48 13.38
CA LEU A 128 8.69 2.17 12.32
C LEU A 128 7.88 3.32 12.93
N CYS A 129 7.96 4.47 12.28
CA CYS A 129 7.13 5.63 12.54
C CYS A 129 6.62 6.21 11.20
N PRO A 130 5.60 7.09 11.22
CA PRO A 130 5.01 7.66 10.01
C PRO A 130 6.03 8.24 9.02
N SER A 131 7.01 9.03 9.49
CA SER A 131 8.05 9.61 8.63
C SER A 131 8.97 8.55 8.03
N SER A 132 9.29 7.50 8.80
CA SER A 132 10.09 6.36 8.35
C SER A 132 9.36 5.52 7.28
N ASP A 133 8.03 5.42 7.38
CA ASP A 133 7.21 4.74 6.37
C ASP A 133 7.18 5.57 5.07
N ALA A 134 7.08 6.91 5.19
CA ALA A 134 7.14 7.83 4.05
C ALA A 134 8.52 7.82 3.36
N GLU A 135 9.63 7.77 4.11
CA GLU A 135 11.00 7.60 3.58
C GLU A 135 11.11 6.29 2.78
N SER A 136 10.53 5.20 3.30
CA SER A 136 10.54 3.91 2.61
C SER A 136 9.81 3.96 1.26
N ILE A 137 8.70 4.72 1.18
CA ILE A 137 8.00 4.97 -0.10
C ILE A 137 8.92 5.67 -1.11
N VAL A 138 9.74 6.63 -0.67
CA VAL A 138 10.66 7.34 -1.60
C VAL A 138 11.65 6.36 -2.25
N TYR A 139 12.18 5.38 -1.51
CA TYR A 139 13.08 4.36 -2.09
C TYR A 139 12.35 3.44 -3.08
N VAL A 140 11.11 3.07 -2.78
CA VAL A 140 10.27 2.31 -3.72
C VAL A 140 10.04 3.12 -5.00
N LEU A 141 9.68 4.39 -4.88
CA LEU A 141 9.47 5.29 -6.04
C LEU A 141 10.74 5.45 -6.87
N PHE A 142 11.89 5.63 -6.21
CA PHE A 142 13.17 5.70 -6.88
C PHE A 142 13.45 4.44 -7.69
N PHE A 143 13.30 3.27 -7.08
CA PHE A 143 13.52 1.97 -7.73
C PHE A 143 12.57 1.73 -8.91
N ILE A 144 11.26 1.88 -8.71
CA ILE A 144 10.28 1.58 -9.77
C ILE A 144 10.38 2.55 -10.94
N SER A 145 10.92 3.75 -10.71
CA SER A 145 11.14 4.75 -11.76
C SER A 145 12.51 4.60 -12.44
N GLY A 146 13.17 3.44 -12.30
CA GLY A 146 14.45 3.14 -12.96
C GLY A 146 15.69 3.65 -12.23
N GLY A 147 15.55 4.07 -10.98
CA GLY A 147 16.68 4.49 -10.15
C GLY A 147 17.59 3.31 -9.79
N THR A 148 18.89 3.48 -10.01
CA THR A 148 19.88 2.43 -9.71
C THR A 148 20.18 2.37 -8.21
N MET A 149 19.70 1.32 -7.55
CA MET A 149 20.11 0.99 -6.18
C MET A 149 21.16 -0.11 -6.22
N GLN A 150 22.33 0.14 -5.61
CA GLN A 150 23.30 -0.92 -5.40
C GLN A 150 22.69 -1.99 -4.48
N GLN A 151 23.02 -3.26 -4.73
CA GLN A 151 22.64 -4.33 -3.82
C GLN A 151 23.32 -4.08 -2.47
N GLN A 152 22.50 -4.00 -1.41
CA GLN A 152 22.98 -3.77 -0.05
C GLN A 152 23.19 -5.11 0.63
N ASP A 153 24.38 -5.32 1.16
CA ASP A 153 24.85 -6.55 1.81
C ASP A 153 24.81 -6.47 3.34
N SER A 154 24.75 -5.25 3.89
CA SER A 154 24.77 -4.98 5.32
C SER A 154 23.90 -3.77 5.68
N ILE A 155 23.62 -3.60 6.97
CA ILE A 155 22.90 -2.42 7.47
C ILE A 155 23.76 -1.17 7.28
N GLU A 156 25.07 -1.28 7.49
CA GLU A 156 26.04 -0.20 7.38
C GLU A 156 26.14 0.31 5.94
N SER A 157 26.26 -0.59 4.94
CA SER A 157 26.30 -0.20 3.53
C SER A 157 24.99 0.47 3.10
N ALA A 158 23.86 -0.07 3.56
CA ALA A 158 22.54 0.49 3.34
C ALA A 158 22.40 1.92 3.90
N LEU A 159 22.89 2.18 5.11
CA LEU A 159 22.88 3.50 5.73
C LEU A 159 23.79 4.49 4.99
N GLN A 160 25.02 4.07 4.65
CA GLN A 160 25.96 4.90 3.90
C GLN A 160 25.45 5.26 2.50
N TRP A 161 24.72 4.36 1.83
CA TRP A 161 24.09 4.66 0.55
C TRP A 161 23.00 5.74 0.71
N ARG A 162 22.15 5.64 1.74
CA ARG A 162 21.10 6.63 2.01
C ARG A 162 21.69 7.99 2.31
N GLU A 163 22.61 8.07 3.25
CA GLU A 163 23.29 9.31 3.63
C GLU A 163 23.90 10.02 2.41
N ARG A 164 24.66 9.28 1.58
CA ARG A 164 25.24 9.84 0.35
C ARG A 164 24.19 10.26 -0.67
N SER A 165 23.10 9.51 -0.81
CA SER A 165 22.06 9.77 -1.81
C SER A 165 21.23 11.00 -1.47
N TRP A 166 20.84 11.16 -0.20
CA TRP A 166 20.15 12.34 0.30
C TRP A 166 21.06 13.58 0.26
N ALA A 167 22.31 13.47 0.73
CA ALA A 167 23.26 14.58 0.73
C ALA A 167 23.56 15.10 -0.69
N LYS A 168 23.68 14.20 -1.67
CA LYS A 168 23.90 14.56 -3.09
C LYS A 168 22.61 14.93 -3.84
N ARG A 169 21.46 14.80 -3.17
CA ARG A 169 20.12 14.95 -3.76
C ARG A 169 19.87 14.04 -4.99
N SER A 170 20.56 12.91 -5.10
CA SER A 170 20.49 12.05 -6.29
C SER A 170 19.10 11.47 -6.50
N ILE A 171 18.42 11.11 -5.40
CA ILE A 171 17.04 10.60 -5.41
C ILE A 171 16.08 11.69 -5.90
N GLN A 172 16.17 12.89 -5.33
CA GLN A 172 15.29 14.01 -5.66
C GLN A 172 15.51 14.48 -7.11
N GLN A 173 16.76 14.45 -7.60
CA GLN A 173 17.07 14.76 -9.00
C GLN A 173 16.47 13.74 -9.96
N HIS A 174 16.65 12.44 -9.69
CA HIS A 174 16.07 11.36 -10.50
C HIS A 174 14.55 11.44 -10.53
N LEU A 175 13.91 11.53 -9.36
CA LEU A 175 12.46 11.67 -9.27
C LEU A 175 11.96 12.96 -9.93
N GLY A 176 12.78 14.02 -9.97
CA GLY A 176 12.46 15.26 -10.67
C GLY A 176 12.47 15.15 -12.19
N GLN A 177 13.30 14.26 -12.75
CA GLN A 177 13.26 13.93 -14.18
C GLN A 177 11.99 13.15 -14.54
N VAL A 178 11.47 12.36 -13.59
CA VAL A 178 10.23 11.58 -13.75
C VAL A 178 8.99 12.49 -13.56
N SER A 179 8.94 13.25 -12.47
CA SER A 179 7.83 14.14 -12.14
C SER A 179 8.23 15.18 -11.10
N ALA A 180 7.93 16.45 -11.38
CA ALA A 180 8.08 17.53 -10.41
C ALA A 180 7.30 17.29 -9.11
N LEU A 181 6.16 16.57 -9.18
CA LEU A 181 5.36 16.23 -8.01
C LEU A 181 6.05 15.18 -7.12
N LEU A 182 6.66 14.15 -7.72
CA LEU A 182 7.41 13.12 -6.99
C LEU A 182 8.67 13.70 -6.36
N LYS A 183 9.36 14.60 -7.06
CA LYS A 183 10.47 15.37 -6.46
C LYS A 183 10.01 16.17 -5.26
N ALA A 184 8.91 16.92 -5.39
CA ALA A 184 8.40 17.73 -4.29
C ALA A 184 8.02 16.85 -3.07
N PHE A 185 7.49 15.65 -3.30
CA PHE A 185 7.21 14.69 -2.24
C PHE A 185 8.51 14.23 -1.56
N ALA A 186 9.53 13.88 -2.33
CA ALA A 186 10.83 13.49 -1.78
C ALA A 186 11.50 14.63 -1.00
N ASP A 187 11.44 15.87 -1.50
CA ASP A 187 11.94 17.06 -0.79
C ASP A 187 11.20 17.28 0.54
N TYR A 188 9.88 17.03 0.57
CA TYR A 188 9.09 17.10 1.79
C TYR A 188 9.49 16.02 2.80
N VAL A 189 9.64 14.77 2.36
CA VAL A 189 10.06 13.68 3.23
C VAL A 189 11.46 13.93 3.81
N ASP A 190 12.38 14.44 3.01
CA ASP A 190 13.72 14.87 3.45
C ASP A 190 13.64 15.91 4.58
N SER A 191 12.70 16.86 4.49
CA SER A 191 12.47 17.87 5.53
C SER A 191 11.88 17.31 6.84
N LEU A 192 11.27 16.12 6.81
CA LEU A 192 10.74 15.46 8.00
C LEU A 192 11.79 14.65 8.75
N CYS A 193 12.81 14.15 8.05
CA CYS A 193 13.85 13.31 8.62
C CYS A 193 14.56 14.02 9.79
N GLY A 194 14.53 13.40 10.98
CA GLY A 194 15.13 13.98 12.19
C GLY A 194 14.30 15.06 12.88
N THR A 195 13.07 15.32 12.43
CA THR A 195 12.15 16.31 13.03
C THR A 195 11.00 15.64 13.78
N PRO A 196 10.35 16.34 14.73
CA PRO A 196 9.15 15.83 15.40
C PRO A 196 7.86 16.02 14.58
N TYR A 197 7.94 16.57 13.36
CA TYR A 197 6.76 16.92 12.59
C TYR A 197 6.05 15.67 12.06
N PRO A 198 4.70 15.58 12.17
CA PRO A 198 3.95 14.47 11.62
C PRO A 198 3.89 14.54 10.10
N VAL A 199 3.70 13.37 9.46
CA VAL A 199 3.41 13.29 8.03
C VAL A 199 2.01 13.83 7.77
N ASP A 200 1.90 14.82 6.89
CA ASP A 200 0.64 15.40 6.43
C ASP A 200 0.11 14.61 5.23
N TYR A 201 -0.54 13.49 5.53
CA TYR A 201 -1.12 12.62 4.52
C TYR A 201 -2.19 13.34 3.68
N ASP A 202 -2.98 14.23 4.28
CA ASP A 202 -4.13 14.87 3.62
C ASP A 202 -3.70 15.83 2.53
N ILE A 203 -2.70 16.68 2.81
CA ILE A 203 -2.17 17.62 1.81
C ILE A 203 -1.58 16.86 0.63
N TRP A 204 -0.81 15.80 0.89
CA TRP A 204 -0.16 15.04 -0.18
C TRP A 204 -1.12 14.20 -1.00
N LEU A 205 -2.09 13.54 -0.36
CA LEU A 205 -3.13 12.81 -1.08
C LEU A 205 -3.97 13.74 -1.95
N LYS A 206 -4.31 14.95 -1.48
CA LYS A 206 -5.01 15.95 -2.30
C LYS A 206 -4.21 16.33 -3.55
N ARG A 207 -2.89 16.53 -3.43
CA ARG A 207 -2.01 16.87 -4.56
C ARG A 207 -1.88 15.71 -5.54
N LEU A 208 -1.69 14.49 -5.03
CA LEU A 208 -1.54 13.28 -5.84
C LEU A 208 -2.84 12.91 -6.57
N ASN A 209 -4.00 13.00 -5.91
CA ASN A 209 -5.30 12.75 -6.53
C ASN A 209 -5.55 13.68 -7.71
N ARG A 210 -5.27 14.98 -7.56
CA ARG A 210 -5.39 15.95 -8.65
C ARG A 210 -4.52 15.58 -9.86
N ALA A 211 -3.31 15.07 -9.63
CA ALA A 211 -2.42 14.65 -10.71
C ALA A 211 -2.93 13.39 -11.42
N VAL A 212 -3.53 12.44 -10.69
CA VAL A 212 -4.13 11.24 -11.28
C VAL A 212 -5.41 11.57 -12.04
N GLU A 213 -6.32 12.36 -11.46
CA GLU A 213 -7.59 12.78 -12.07
C GLU A 213 -7.40 13.76 -13.24
N GLY A 214 -6.38 14.62 -13.19
CA GLY A 214 -6.02 15.50 -14.30
C GLY A 214 -5.42 14.76 -15.51
N SER A 215 -5.02 13.50 -15.36
CA SER A 215 -4.50 12.69 -16.49
C SER A 215 -5.60 12.14 -17.40
N THR A 216 -6.84 12.02 -16.91
CA THR A 216 -7.98 11.52 -17.69
C THR A 216 -8.57 12.54 -18.67
N ASP A 217 -8.21 13.82 -18.56
CA ASP A 217 -8.81 14.93 -19.34
C ASP A 217 -7.98 15.33 -20.59
N ARG A 218 -7.00 14.51 -20.99
CA ARG A 218 -6.23 14.67 -22.24
C ARG A 218 -6.72 13.83 -23.41
N GLY A 219 -7.93 13.26 -23.31
CA GLY A 219 -8.67 12.81 -24.48
C GLY A 219 -9.27 14.03 -25.18
N LYS A 220 -8.65 14.49 -26.27
CA LYS A 220 -9.26 15.51 -27.14
C LYS A 220 -10.69 15.09 -27.47
N MET A 221 -11.67 15.86 -27.00
CA MET A 221 -12.96 15.94 -27.67
C MET A 221 -12.66 16.33 -29.11
N ILE A 222 -12.78 15.38 -30.03
CA ILE A 222 -13.06 15.72 -31.41
C ILE A 222 -14.44 16.37 -31.36
N GLU A 223 -14.52 17.63 -31.75
CA GLU A 223 -15.77 18.34 -32.01
C GLU A 223 -16.63 17.45 -32.90
N GLU A 224 -17.63 16.80 -32.30
CA GLU A 224 -18.72 16.18 -33.03
C GLU A 224 -19.55 17.35 -33.56
N VAL A 225 -19.17 17.82 -34.75
CA VAL A 225 -19.90 18.81 -35.52
C VAL A 225 -21.34 18.32 -35.61
N ALA A 226 -22.22 19.04 -34.94
CA ALA A 226 -23.66 18.81 -34.92
C ALA A 226 -24.21 18.89 -36.35
N ILE A 227 -24.35 17.73 -36.99
CA ILE A 227 -25.24 17.53 -38.13
C ILE A 227 -26.16 16.38 -37.76
N THR A 228 -27.15 16.66 -36.92
CA THR A 228 -28.35 15.82 -36.86
C THR A 228 -29.42 16.51 -37.69
N LEU A 229 -29.54 16.00 -38.91
CA LEU A 229 -30.58 16.31 -39.87
C LEU A 229 -31.96 16.18 -39.22
N ARG A 230 -32.79 17.19 -39.49
CA ARG A 230 -34.24 17.15 -39.32
C ARG A 230 -34.80 15.89 -39.99
N LEU A 231 -35.58 15.14 -39.22
CA LEU A 231 -36.58 14.21 -39.74
C LEU A 231 -37.81 14.36 -38.84
N GLU A 232 -38.62 15.37 -39.15
CA GLU A 232 -40.06 15.26 -39.01
C GLU A 232 -40.54 14.35 -40.14
N ASP A 233 -41.23 13.26 -39.81
CA ASP A 233 -42.50 12.92 -40.46
C ASP A 233 -43.15 11.70 -39.79
N ALA A 234 -44.28 12.01 -39.13
CA ALA A 234 -45.57 11.32 -39.20
C ALA A 234 -45.63 9.81 -39.47
N ALA A 235 -46.17 9.05 -38.52
CA ALA A 235 -47.30 8.13 -38.76
C ALA A 235 -47.90 7.65 -37.43
N GLU A 236 -49.08 8.17 -37.13
CA GLU A 236 -50.05 7.61 -36.19
C GLU A 236 -50.48 6.21 -36.65
N PHE A 237 -50.70 5.26 -35.73
CA PHE A 237 -51.83 4.33 -35.88
C PHE A 237 -52.32 3.79 -34.54
N SER A 238 -53.63 3.92 -34.38
CA SER A 238 -54.44 3.67 -33.19
C SER A 238 -54.60 2.20 -32.85
N GLY A 239 -54.66 1.90 -31.55
CA GLY A 239 -55.16 0.64 -31.04
C GLY A 239 -56.69 0.62 -30.99
N THR A 240 -57.29 -0.44 -31.56
CA THR A 240 -58.62 -0.93 -31.16
C THR A 240 -58.70 -2.44 -31.41
N SER A 241 -59.14 -3.20 -30.41
CA SER A 241 -60.14 -4.28 -30.55
C SER A 241 -60.31 -5.04 -29.21
N GLY A 242 -61.39 -4.72 -28.49
CA GLY A 242 -62.24 -5.74 -27.86
C GLY A 242 -63.47 -5.94 -28.76
N PRO A 243 -64.28 -7.00 -28.59
CA PRO A 243 -64.80 -7.51 -27.32
C PRO A 243 -64.41 -8.95 -26.96
#